data_AF-A0A6A4N700-F1
#
_entry.id   AF-A0A6A4N700-F1
#
_cell.length_a   1.000
_cell.length_b   1.000
_cell.length_c   1.000
_cell.angle_alpha   90.00
_cell.angle_beta   90.00
_cell.angle_gamma   90.00
#
_symmetry.space_group_name_H-M   'P 1'
#
loop_
_entity.id
_entity.type
_entity.pdbx_description
1 polymer ?
#
loop_
_entity_poly.entity_id
_entity_poly.type
_entity_poly.pdbx_seq_one_letter_code
_entity_poly.pdbx_strand_id
1 'polypeptide(L)'
;MSETRGGSFRPHVMIVNKGEDVVSKILAFCEKNVRKAAVSVVSATGAVSSVLIRNTNQTLRREGWFEVVSLSGSSYNFVADDSDNSLCKKGMFTILLSEPDGRIFGGILEGSMIAATPIQVQVNLIYVYINNHFIHTFLYKYQSIYV
;
A
#
# COMPACT_ATOMS: atom_id res chain seq x y z
N MET A 1 -7.82 -9.92 25.00
CA MET A 1 -6.91 -10.68 24.11
C MET A 1 -7.45 -10.57 22.70
N SER A 2 -6.72 -9.95 21.77
CA SER A 2 -7.14 -9.94 20.36
C SER A 2 -6.64 -11.21 19.69
N GLU A 3 -7.53 -12.16 19.44
CA GLU A 3 -7.25 -13.26 18.51
C GLU A 3 -7.12 -12.69 17.10
N THR A 4 -5.88 -12.52 16.64
CA THR A 4 -5.60 -12.51 15.21
C THR A 4 -5.71 -13.97 14.78
N ARG A 5 -6.91 -14.44 14.43
CA ARG A 5 -7.07 -15.75 13.78
C ARG A 5 -6.17 -15.74 12.55
N GLY A 6 -5.09 -16.52 12.61
CA GLY A 6 -4.03 -16.54 11.62
C GLY A 6 -4.59 -16.82 10.23
N GLY A 7 -4.75 -15.78 9.43
CA GLY A 7 -4.94 -15.92 7.99
C GLY A 7 -3.67 -16.56 7.41
N SER A 8 -3.83 -17.48 6.46
CA SER A 8 -2.70 -17.97 5.67
C SER A 8 -2.06 -16.80 4.92
N PHE A 9 -0.82 -16.45 5.27
CA PHE A 9 -0.03 -15.50 4.49
C PHE A 9 0.56 -16.20 3.28
N ARG A 10 0.26 -15.70 2.08
CA ARG A 10 0.91 -16.13 0.84
C ARG A 10 1.80 -15.01 0.34
N PRO A 11 3.14 -15.11 0.51
CA PRO A 11 4.05 -14.11 0.00
C PRO A 11 4.05 -14.14 -1.53
N HIS A 12 4.10 -12.96 -2.14
CA HIS A 12 4.18 -12.77 -3.57
C HIS A 12 5.15 -11.63 -3.89
N VAL A 13 5.96 -11.83 -4.94
CA VAL A 13 6.83 -10.77 -5.46
C VAL A 13 6.20 -10.24 -6.73
N MET A 14 5.89 -8.94 -6.72
CA MET A 14 5.39 -8.20 -7.86
C MET A 14 6.49 -7.32 -8.44
N ILE A 15 6.68 -7.38 -9.75
CA ILE A 15 7.57 -6.47 -10.45
C ILE A 15 6.77 -5.31 -11.02
N VAL A 16 7.10 -4.09 -10.62
CA VAL A 16 6.61 -2.84 -11.23
C VAL A 16 7.68 -2.37 -12.20
N ASN A 17 7.34 -2.23 -13.48
CA ASN A 17 8.31 -1.84 -14.49
C ASN A 17 8.57 -0.32 -14.43
N LYS A 18 9.71 0.10 -14.98
CA LYS A 18 10.02 1.52 -15.15
C LYS A 18 8.86 2.24 -15.85
N GLY A 19 8.47 3.40 -15.31
CA GLY A 19 7.38 4.24 -15.80
C GLY A 19 5.98 3.82 -15.35
N GLU A 20 5.83 2.65 -14.72
CA GLU A 20 4.55 2.24 -14.15
C GLU A 20 4.34 2.85 -12.76
N ASP A 21 3.07 2.96 -12.37
CA ASP A 21 2.65 3.40 -11.05
C ASP A 21 2.57 2.21 -10.08
N VAL A 22 3.36 2.27 -9.01
CA VAL A 22 3.46 1.22 -7.97
C VAL A 22 2.14 1.03 -7.24
N VAL A 23 1.48 2.13 -6.84
CA VAL A 23 0.23 2.10 -6.07
C VAL A 23 -0.87 1.48 -6.92
N SER A 24 -0.99 1.91 -8.17
CA SER A 24 -1.98 1.38 -9.12
C SER A 24 -1.78 -0.11 -9.36
N LYS A 25 -0.53 -0.58 -9.47
CA LYS A 25 -0.23 -2.00 -9.69
C LYS A 25 -0.55 -2.86 -8.46
N ILE A 26 -0.30 -2.35 -7.25
CA ILE A 26 -0.71 -3.02 -6.00
C ILE A 26 -2.24 -3.14 -5.92
N LEU A 27 -2.95 -2.05 -6.20
CA LEU A 27 -4.42 -2.04 -6.18
C LEU A 27 -5.00 -3.00 -7.23
N ALA A 28 -4.49 -3.00 -8.45
CA ALA A 28 -4.91 -3.94 -9.50
C ALA A 28 -4.65 -5.41 -9.10
N PHE A 29 -3.54 -5.69 -8.41
CA PHE A 29 -3.28 -7.02 -7.86
C PHE A 29 -4.30 -7.42 -6.78
N CYS A 30 -4.71 -6.49 -5.92
CA CYS A 30 -5.77 -6.76 -4.94
C CYS A 30 -7.09 -7.16 -5.63
N GLU A 31 -7.44 -6.44 -6.68
CA GLU A 31 -8.68 -6.66 -7.45
C GLU A 31 -8.71 -8.01 -8.16
N LYS A 32 -7.61 -8.34 -8.84
CA LYS A 32 -7.51 -9.59 -9.61
C LYS A 32 -7.63 -10.83 -8.72
N ASN A 33 -7.12 -10.75 -7.49
CA ASN A 33 -6.95 -11.95 -6.68
C ASN A 33 -8.18 -12.28 -5.82
N VAL A 34 -8.88 -11.34 -5.14
CA VAL A 34 -10.10 -11.68 -4.36
C VAL A 34 -10.95 -10.45 -3.96
N ARG A 35 -12.29 -10.53 -4.09
CA ARG A 35 -13.25 -9.49 -3.62
C ARG A 35 -13.33 -9.31 -2.08
N LYS A 36 -12.68 -10.19 -1.31
CA LYS A 36 -12.72 -10.24 0.18
C LYS A 36 -11.33 -10.42 0.82
N ALA A 37 -10.25 -10.01 0.13
CA ALA A 37 -8.90 -10.08 0.68
C ALA A 37 -8.31 -8.70 0.90
N ALA A 38 -7.43 -8.61 1.90
CA ALA A 38 -6.52 -7.49 2.08
C ALA A 38 -5.12 -7.90 1.56
N VAL A 39 -4.34 -6.93 1.13
CA VAL A 39 -2.94 -7.07 0.79
C VAL A 39 -2.13 -6.24 1.77
N SER A 40 -1.07 -6.82 2.31
CA SER A 40 -0.06 -6.07 3.04
C SER A 40 1.21 -5.97 2.20
N VAL A 41 1.73 -4.76 2.04
CA VAL A 41 3.05 -4.53 1.46
C VAL A 41 4.07 -4.65 2.59
N VAL A 42 5.06 -5.51 2.39
CA VAL A 42 6.12 -5.81 3.38
C VAL A 42 7.34 -4.96 3.10
N SER A 43 7.70 -4.84 1.82
CA SER A 43 8.89 -4.12 1.37
C SER A 43 8.78 -3.79 -0.11
N ALA A 44 9.63 -2.86 -0.56
CA ALA A 44 9.92 -2.66 -1.96
C ALA A 44 11.40 -2.29 -2.16
N THR A 45 11.96 -2.68 -3.29
CA THR A 45 13.36 -2.41 -3.65
C THR A 45 13.44 -1.93 -5.09
N GLY A 46 14.14 -0.82 -5.29
CA GLY A 46 14.30 -0.12 -6.57
C GLY A 46 14.21 1.39 -6.35
N ALA A 47 14.05 2.14 -7.44
CA ALA A 47 14.04 3.61 -7.40
C ALA A 47 12.78 4.18 -8.05
N VAL A 48 12.36 5.36 -7.60
CA VAL A 48 11.22 6.11 -8.13
C VAL A 48 11.67 7.40 -8.81
N SER A 49 10.89 7.84 -9.80
CA SER A 49 11.09 9.10 -10.54
C SER A 49 10.15 10.22 -10.06
N SER A 50 9.01 9.85 -9.49
CA SER A 50 8.02 10.79 -8.96
C SER A 50 7.20 10.14 -7.85
N VAL A 51 6.87 10.91 -6.82
CA VAL A 51 6.06 10.45 -5.69
C VAL A 51 5.22 11.58 -5.11
N LEU A 52 3.98 11.28 -4.76
CA LEU A 52 3.09 12.20 -4.03
C LEU A 52 2.97 11.76 -2.57
N ILE A 53 3.55 12.55 -1.66
CA ILE A 53 3.66 12.20 -0.23
C ILE A 53 2.94 13.25 0.61
N ARG A 54 2.17 12.79 1.59
CA ARG A 54 1.67 13.59 2.71
C ARG A 54 2.57 13.41 3.92
N ASN A 55 3.11 14.51 4.43
CA ASN A 55 3.79 14.55 5.72
C ASN A 55 2.96 15.37 6.73
N THR A 56 3.53 15.69 7.89
CA THR A 56 2.82 16.39 8.98
C THR A 56 2.25 17.74 8.58
N ASN A 57 2.84 18.42 7.61
CA ASN A 57 2.55 19.83 7.33
C ASN A 57 1.88 20.02 5.97
N GLN A 58 2.10 19.10 5.03
CA GLN A 58 1.65 19.29 3.64
C GLN A 58 1.64 18.00 2.82
N THR A 59 0.89 18.06 1.74
CA THR A 59 0.96 17.13 0.60
C THR A 59 1.88 17.71 -0.45
N LEU A 60 2.87 16.94 -0.89
CA LEU A 60 3.90 17.44 -1.78
C LEU A 60 4.26 16.39 -2.84
N ARG A 61 4.35 16.83 -4.10
CA ARG A 61 4.91 16.02 -5.18
C ARG A 61 6.43 16.22 -5.24
N ARG A 62 7.19 15.15 -5.18
CA ARG A 62 8.63 15.13 -5.43
C ARG A 62 8.90 14.50 -6.78
N GLU A 63 9.79 15.09 -7.55
CA GLU A 63 10.30 14.55 -8.80
C GLU A 63 11.82 14.48 -8.70
N GLY A 64 12.41 13.39 -9.20
CA GLY A 64 13.83 13.10 -9.05
C GLY A 64 14.09 11.60 -8.94
N TRP A 65 15.35 11.21 -8.86
CA TRP A 65 15.73 9.81 -8.69
C TRP A 65 15.91 9.50 -7.21
N PHE A 66 15.00 8.73 -6.64
CA PHE A 66 15.02 8.40 -5.21
C PHE A 66 15.01 6.89 -5.01
N GLU A 67 15.96 6.36 -4.26
CA GLU A 67 15.99 4.95 -3.90
C GLU A 67 14.93 4.67 -2.82
N VAL A 68 14.22 3.55 -2.96
CA VAL A 68 13.24 3.11 -1.97
C VAL A 68 13.98 2.49 -0.80
N VAL A 69 13.93 3.16 0.35
CA VAL A 69 14.49 2.66 1.61
C VAL A 69 13.49 1.73 2.29
N SER A 70 12.21 2.11 2.29
CA SER A 70 11.14 1.25 2.79
C SER A 70 9.81 1.62 2.16
N LEU A 71 8.97 0.61 1.93
CA LEU A 71 7.56 0.77 1.59
C LEU A 71 6.79 -0.26 2.41
N SER A 72 5.80 0.21 3.16
CA SER A 72 4.94 -0.67 3.95
C SER A 72 3.52 -0.15 3.96
N GLY A 73 2.57 -1.02 4.28
CA GLY A 73 1.18 -0.63 4.45
C GLY A 73 0.23 -1.73 4.04
N SER A 74 -1.03 -1.35 3.88
CA SER A 74 -2.07 -2.29 3.50
C SER A 74 -3.08 -1.66 2.56
N SER A 75 -3.61 -2.48 1.66
CA SER A 75 -4.78 -2.16 0.87
C SER A 75 -5.84 -3.23 1.06
N TYR A 76 -7.10 -2.81 0.99
CA TYR A 76 -8.22 -3.73 0.99
C TYR A 76 -9.28 -3.26 0.00
N ASN A 77 -10.02 -4.23 -0.50
CA ASN A 77 -11.18 -4.01 -1.33
C ASN A 77 -12.42 -4.34 -0.50
N PHE A 78 -13.38 -3.43 -0.44
CA PHE A 78 -14.72 -3.74 0.06
C PHE A 78 -15.77 -3.32 -0.97
N VAL A 79 -16.85 -4.09 -1.01
CA VAL A 79 -18.06 -3.75 -1.78
C VAL A 79 -18.89 -2.85 -0.89
N ALA A 80 -19.15 -1.62 -1.33
CA ALA A 80 -20.09 -0.76 -0.62
C ALA A 80 -21.51 -1.30 -0.81
N ASP A 81 -22.22 -1.57 0.28
CA ASP A 81 -23.66 -1.82 0.25
C ASP A 81 -24.37 -0.49 -0.01
N ASP A 82 -24.54 -0.15 -1.29
CA ASP A 82 -25.82 0.31 -1.84
C ASP A 82 -25.65 0.84 -3.27
N SER A 83 -26.40 0.22 -4.19
CA SER A 83 -26.81 0.72 -5.51
C SER A 83 -25.80 0.86 -6.65
N ASP A 84 -24.49 0.79 -6.42
CA ASP A 84 -23.53 0.68 -7.53
C ASP A 84 -22.42 -0.27 -7.11
N ASN A 85 -22.07 -1.22 -7.97
CA ASN A 85 -21.05 -2.26 -7.74
C ASN A 85 -19.63 -1.65 -7.73
N SER A 86 -19.49 -0.50 -7.06
CA SER A 86 -18.31 0.31 -6.95
C SER A 86 -17.40 -0.28 -5.88
N LEU A 87 -16.23 -0.73 -6.31
CA LEU A 87 -15.20 -1.24 -5.43
C LEU A 87 -14.50 -0.04 -4.79
N CYS A 88 -14.65 0.15 -3.48
CA CYS A 88 -13.90 1.19 -2.80
C CYS A 88 -12.46 0.70 -2.59
N LYS A 89 -11.53 1.28 -3.33
CA LYS A 89 -10.09 0.97 -3.25
C LYS A 89 -9.48 1.84 -2.16
N LYS A 90 -9.14 1.26 -1.01
CA LYS A 90 -8.39 1.98 0.03
C LYS A 90 -7.03 1.34 0.21
N GLY A 91 -5.98 2.10 -0.08
CA GLY A 91 -4.59 1.77 0.23
C GLY A 91 -4.02 2.84 1.15
N MET A 92 -3.39 2.42 2.24
CA MET A 92 -2.61 3.31 3.10
C MET A 92 -1.19 2.77 3.14
N PHE A 93 -0.28 3.50 2.53
CA PHE A 93 1.12 3.12 2.41
C PHE A 93 2.00 4.21 2.99
N THR A 94 3.00 3.82 3.77
CA THR A 94 4.06 4.70 4.26
C THR A 94 5.34 4.37 3.52
N ILE A 95 6.07 5.42 3.14
CA ILE A 95 7.30 5.30 2.36
C ILE A 95 8.42 6.11 3.00
N LEU A 96 9.64 5.57 2.91
CA LEU A 96 10.90 6.29 3.11
C LEU A 96 11.73 6.16 1.84
N LEU A 97 12.32 7.27 1.42
CA LEU A 97 13.12 7.40 0.22
C LEU A 97 14.47 8.06 0.56
N SER A 98 15.52 7.69 -0.16
CA SER A 98 16.80 8.39 -0.09
C SER A 98 17.10 9.16 -1.38
N GLU A 99 17.53 10.39 -1.21
CA GLU A 99 18.13 11.21 -2.27
C GLU A 99 19.52 10.67 -2.64
N PRO A 100 20.06 11.03 -3.83
CA PRO A 100 21.40 10.59 -4.24
C PRO A 100 22.53 11.02 -3.29
N ASP A 101 22.32 12.07 -2.50
CA ASP A 101 23.25 12.53 -1.46
C ASP A 101 23.08 11.79 -0.12
N GLY A 102 22.20 10.79 -0.06
CA GLY A 102 21.92 9.96 1.12
C GLY A 102 20.91 10.55 2.09
N ARG A 103 20.36 11.75 1.84
CA ARG A 103 19.31 12.32 2.69
C ARG A 103 18.02 11.53 2.58
N ILE A 104 17.37 11.27 3.72
CA ILE A 104 16.13 10.50 3.77
C ILE A 104 14.92 11.43 3.98
N PHE A 105 13.85 11.19 3.24
CA PHE A 105 12.56 11.83 3.46
C PHE A 105 11.42 10.80 3.26
N GLY A 106 10.22 11.12 3.73
CA GLY A 106 9.09 10.20 3.60
C GLY A 106 7.78 10.71 4.17
N GLY A 107 6.80 9.81 4.22
CA GLY A 107 5.43 10.08 4.67
C GLY A 107 4.43 9.08 4.12
N ILE A 108 3.16 9.46 4.08
CA ILE A 108 2.07 8.63 3.55
C ILE A 108 1.94 8.87 2.04
N LEU A 109 1.85 7.82 1.24
CA LEU A 109 1.53 7.95 -0.19
C LEU A 109 0.09 8.48 -0.36
N GLU A 110 -0.04 9.62 -1.02
CA GLU A 110 -1.31 10.28 -1.31
C GLU A 110 -1.56 10.32 -2.82
N GLY A 111 -1.33 9.21 -3.51
CA GLY A 111 -1.54 9.10 -4.95
C GLY A 111 -0.42 8.33 -5.63
N SER A 112 0.15 8.91 -6.68
CA SER A 112 1.07 8.22 -7.57
C SER A 112 2.47 8.05 -6.99
N MET A 113 3.09 6.93 -7.37
CA MET A 113 4.48 6.60 -7.13
C MET A 113 5.01 5.92 -8.40
N ILE A 114 5.79 6.66 -9.20
CA ILE A 114 6.23 6.22 -10.54
C ILE A 114 7.63 5.61 -10.43
N ALA A 115 7.78 4.41 -10.97
CA ALA A 115 9.04 3.67 -10.94
C ALA A 115 10.09 4.27 -11.90
N ALA A 116 11.30 4.58 -11.40
CA ALA A 116 12.46 4.96 -12.22
C ALA A 116 13.24 3.74 -12.73
N THR A 117 13.23 2.66 -11.95
CA THR A 117 13.79 1.34 -12.28
C THR A 117 12.71 0.27 -12.09
N PRO A 118 12.92 -0.98 -12.55
CA PRO A 118 12.06 -2.07 -12.10
C PRO A 118 12.08 -2.16 -10.57
N ILE A 119 10.92 -2.00 -9.93
CA ILE A 119 10.76 -2.11 -8.48
C ILE A 119 10.20 -3.51 -8.16
N GLN A 120 10.89 -4.22 -7.27
CA GLN A 120 10.40 -5.46 -6.68
C GLN A 120 9.59 -5.12 -5.44
N VAL A 121 8.31 -5.45 -5.42
CA VAL A 121 7.42 -5.23 -4.28
C VAL A 121 7.06 -6.59 -3.67
N GLN A 122 7.34 -6.77 -2.40
CA GLN A 122 6.93 -7.95 -1.65
C GLN A 122 5.59 -7.68 -0.98
N VAL A 123 4.61 -8.52 -1.31
CA VAL A 123 3.26 -8.41 -0.76
C VAL A 123 2.81 -9.73 -0.15
N ASN A 124 1.96 -9.65 0.87
CA ASN A 124 1.27 -10.79 1.46
C ASN A 124 -0.22 -10.68 1.16
N LEU A 125 -0.80 -11.76 0.62
CA LEU A 125 -2.25 -11.91 0.54
C LEU A 125 -2.78 -12.34 1.90
N ILE A 126 -3.79 -11.62 2.39
CA ILE A 126 -4.48 -11.87 3.66
C ILE A 126 -5.96 -12.13 3.33
N TYR A 127 -6.37 -13.39 3.46
CA TYR A 127 -7.78 -13.76 3.34
C TYR A 127 -8.51 -13.34 4.62
N VAL A 128 -9.38 -12.34 4.51
CA VAL A 128 -10.23 -11.95 5.62
C VAL A 128 -11.48 -12.82 5.55
N TYR A 129 -11.69 -13.68 6.55
CA TYR A 129 -13.01 -14.30 6.74
C TYR A 129 -13.96 -13.22 7.26
N ILE A 130 -14.61 -12.52 6.34
CA ILE A 130 -15.43 -11.36 6.65
C ILE A 130 -16.73 -11.81 7.34
N ASN A 131 -16.79 -11.65 8.66
CA ASN A 131 -18.03 -11.30 9.35
C ASN A 131 -18.03 -9.77 9.53
N ASN A 132 -19.16 -9.11 9.28
CA ASN A 132 -19.28 -7.63 9.29
C ASN A 132 -18.74 -6.97 10.57
N HIS A 133 -18.76 -7.65 11.71
CA HIS A 133 -18.21 -7.17 12.98
C HIS A 133 -16.67 -7.03 12.99
N PHE A 134 -15.96 -7.75 12.13
CA PHE A 134 -14.48 -7.77 12.11
C PHE A 134 -13.88 -6.59 11.33
N ILE A 135 -14.60 -6.04 10.34
CA ILE A 135 -14.17 -4.88 9.54
C ILE A 135 -14.00 -3.66 10.45
N HIS A 136 -14.98 -3.42 11.33
CA HIS A 136 -14.96 -2.29 12.24
C HIS A 136 -13.76 -2.38 13.19
N THR A 137 -13.45 -3.57 13.72
CA THR A 137 -12.33 -3.74 14.65
C THR A 137 -10.96 -3.64 13.96
N PHE A 138 -10.78 -4.20 12.76
CA PHE A 138 -9.48 -4.16 12.06
C PHE A 138 -9.14 -2.74 11.56
N LEU A 139 -10.13 -1.98 11.09
CA LEU A 139 -9.94 -0.59 10.66
C LEU A 139 -9.68 0.36 11.82
N TYR A 140 -10.44 0.25 12.92
CA TYR A 140 -10.21 1.11 14.09
C TYR A 140 -8.86 0.84 14.77
N LYS A 141 -8.44 -0.42 14.84
CA LYS A 141 -7.18 -0.77 15.51
C LYS A 141 -5.94 -0.32 14.72
N TYR A 142 -6.04 -0.21 13.38
CA TYR A 142 -4.95 0.30 12.53
C TYR A 142 -5.06 1.80 12.21
N GLN A 143 -6.24 2.43 12.35
CA GLN A 143 -6.33 3.90 12.38
C GLN A 143 -5.73 4.49 13.66
N SER A 144 -5.80 3.79 14.80
CA SER A 144 -5.22 4.27 16.07
C SER A 144 -3.71 4.09 16.23
N ILE A 145 -2.97 3.62 15.22
CA ILE A 145 -1.50 3.46 15.29
C ILE A 145 -0.76 4.63 14.60
N TYR A 146 -1.50 5.58 14.00
CA TYR A 146 -0.93 6.78 13.39
C TYR A 146 -1.58 8.06 13.94
N VAL A 147 -1.62 8.21 15.27
CA VAL A 147 -1.66 9.50 15.99
C VAL A 147 -0.60 9.47 17.07
#